data_AF-A0A6A4Z9X4-F1
#
_entry.id   AF-A0A6A4Z9X4-F1
#
_cell.length_a   1.000
_cell.length_b   1.000
_cell.length_c   1.000
_cell.angle_alpha   90.00
_cell.angle_beta   90.00
_cell.angle_gamma   90.00
#
_symmetry.space_group_name_H-M   'P 1'
#
loop_
_entity.id
_entity.type
_entity.pdbx_description
1 polymer ?
#
loop_
_entity_poly.entity_id
_entity_poly.type
_entity_poly.pdbx_seq_one_letter_code
_entity_poly.pdbx_strand_id
1 'polypeptide(L)'
;MTTRSFLQIVKSTAGVLGRDLTGMFATKWIYGRSMPFFSVGVWFNRKANHTEVVLEQSTLEPRRNAFVGSVKVTIVEASGEYSYHKRLEHTRHKWDFPCHSKVRKRRRVRQTLHQSDDEYPHPLGLGLNDTPVYWVKIDPECTWLRHMVMYQPDFNWMEQLLSDYKCVRSRVHAARALALYPLSHEKPHV
;
A
#
# COMPACT_ATOMS: atom_id res chain seq x y z
N MET A 1 -38.09 -14.98 -0.06
CA MET A 1 -37.45 -13.84 -0.74
C MET A 1 -36.28 -14.36 -1.57
N THR A 2 -36.09 -13.86 -2.80
CA THR A 2 -34.95 -14.23 -3.66
C THR A 2 -33.92 -13.09 -3.72
N THR A 3 -32.68 -13.37 -4.13
CA THR A 3 -31.64 -12.33 -4.32
C THR A 3 -32.11 -11.23 -5.28
N ARG A 4 -32.80 -11.61 -6.36
CA ARG A 4 -33.35 -10.66 -7.33
C ARG A 4 -34.43 -9.77 -6.73
N SER A 5 -35.38 -10.34 -5.97
CA SER A 5 -36.42 -9.55 -5.32
C SER A 5 -35.84 -8.62 -4.24
N PHE A 6 -34.81 -9.07 -3.52
CA PHE A 6 -34.11 -8.24 -2.54
C PHE A 6 -33.38 -7.06 -3.19
N LEU A 7 -32.60 -7.29 -4.25
CA LEU A 7 -31.88 -6.22 -4.96
C LEU A 7 -32.85 -5.18 -5.57
N GLN A 8 -34.02 -5.62 -6.06
CA GLN A 8 -35.05 -4.68 -6.53
C GLN A 8 -35.57 -3.78 -5.41
N ILE A 9 -35.81 -4.32 -4.21
CA ILE A 9 -36.20 -3.54 -3.04
C ILE A 9 -35.10 -2.51 -2.72
N VAL A 10 -33.83 -2.94 -2.65
CA VAL A 10 -32.68 -2.05 -2.38
C VAL A 10 -32.58 -0.93 -3.42
N LYS A 11 -32.74 -1.24 -4.71
CA LYS A 11 -32.70 -0.24 -5.79
C LYS A 11 -33.79 0.81 -5.62
N SER A 12 -34.99 0.39 -5.19
CA SER A 12 -36.14 1.27 -5.02
C SER A 12 -36.02 2.15 -3.76
N THR A 13 -35.51 1.60 -2.65
CA THR A 13 -35.43 2.32 -1.37
C THR A 13 -34.21 3.22 -1.25
N ALA A 14 -33.04 2.80 -1.76
CA ALA A 14 -31.78 3.52 -1.60
C ALA A 14 -31.47 4.53 -2.75
N GLY A 15 -32.39 4.72 -3.70
CA GLY A 15 -32.26 5.70 -4.77
C GLY A 15 -30.99 5.52 -5.61
N VAL A 16 -30.19 6.60 -5.76
CA VAL A 16 -28.96 6.60 -6.58
C VAL A 16 -27.93 5.59 -6.09
N LEU A 17 -27.73 5.47 -4.77
CA LEU A 17 -26.82 4.49 -4.18
C LEU A 17 -27.29 3.06 -4.46
N GLY A 18 -28.60 2.82 -4.40
CA GLY A 18 -29.21 1.54 -4.78
C GLY A 18 -28.99 1.17 -6.24
N ARG A 19 -28.95 2.15 -7.15
CA ARG A 19 -28.65 1.91 -8.58
C ARG A 19 -27.20 1.49 -8.78
N ASP A 20 -26.25 2.12 -8.10
CA ASP A 20 -24.83 1.75 -8.21
C ASP A 20 -24.56 0.35 -7.61
N LEU A 21 -25.13 0.08 -6.43
CA LEU A 21 -25.05 -1.23 -5.77
C LEU A 21 -25.59 -2.37 -6.63
N THR A 22 -26.75 -2.16 -7.25
CA THR A 22 -27.38 -3.19 -8.10
C THR A 22 -26.81 -3.25 -9.52
N GLY A 23 -26.02 -2.25 -9.93
CA GLY A 23 -25.37 -2.18 -11.22
C GLY A 23 -23.90 -2.58 -11.15
N MET A 24 -23.02 -1.58 -10.98
CA MET A 24 -21.57 -1.75 -11.08
C MET A 24 -21.02 -2.67 -9.98
N PHE A 25 -21.47 -2.49 -8.73
CA PHE A 25 -20.99 -3.32 -7.62
C PHE A 25 -21.38 -4.79 -7.81
N ALA A 26 -22.66 -5.08 -8.07
CA ALA A 26 -23.13 -6.45 -8.24
C ALA A 26 -22.46 -7.12 -9.45
N THR A 27 -22.33 -6.42 -10.57
CA THR A 27 -21.65 -6.94 -11.76
C THR A 27 -20.17 -7.23 -11.48
N LYS A 28 -19.50 -6.42 -10.67
CA LYS A 28 -18.07 -6.58 -10.37
C LYS A 28 -17.79 -7.69 -9.36
N TRP A 29 -18.57 -7.76 -8.27
CA TRP A 29 -18.23 -8.56 -7.10
C TRP A 29 -19.17 -9.72 -6.80
N ILE A 30 -20.40 -9.70 -7.33
CA ILE A 30 -21.38 -10.78 -7.12
C ILE A 30 -21.44 -11.70 -8.33
N TYR A 31 -21.65 -11.13 -9.51
CA TYR A 31 -21.76 -11.87 -10.77
C TYR A 31 -20.43 -11.97 -11.51
N GLY A 32 -19.53 -11.04 -11.25
CA GLY A 32 -18.20 -11.00 -11.84
C GLY A 32 -17.36 -12.19 -11.40
N ARG A 33 -16.56 -12.71 -12.34
CA ARG A 33 -15.59 -13.77 -12.09
C ARG A 33 -14.18 -13.17 -12.00
N SER A 34 -13.30 -13.92 -11.33
CA SER A 34 -11.92 -13.55 -11.06
C SER A 34 -11.74 -12.39 -10.07
N MET A 35 -10.51 -12.23 -9.61
CA MET A 35 -10.06 -11.22 -8.66
C MET A 35 -8.75 -10.62 -9.18
N PRO A 36 -8.50 -9.31 -9.02
CA PRO A 36 -7.24 -8.74 -9.44
C PRO A 36 -6.09 -9.18 -8.53
N PHE A 37 -4.95 -9.40 -9.15
CA PHE A 37 -3.65 -9.57 -8.51
C PHE A 37 -2.88 -8.27 -8.71
N PHE A 38 -2.70 -7.51 -7.64
CA PHE A 38 -1.93 -6.27 -7.67
C PHE A 38 -0.46 -6.56 -7.36
N SER A 39 0.42 -6.14 -8.24
CA SER A 39 1.85 -5.99 -7.99
C SER A 39 2.14 -4.51 -7.83
N VAL A 40 2.67 -4.10 -6.68
CA VAL A 40 2.92 -2.69 -6.37
C VAL A 40 4.39 -2.48 -6.07
N GLY A 41 5.02 -1.52 -6.73
CA GLY A 41 6.35 -1.04 -6.38
C GLY A 41 6.32 0.40 -5.89
N VAL A 42 7.12 0.70 -4.89
CA VAL A 42 7.24 2.03 -4.29
C VAL A 42 8.70 2.46 -4.25
N TRP A 43 8.97 3.68 -4.71
CA TRP A 43 10.30 4.30 -4.70
C TRP A 43 10.21 5.76 -4.28
N PHE A 44 11.28 6.28 -3.69
CA PHE A 44 11.41 7.70 -3.43
C PHE A 44 12.34 8.35 -4.46
N ASN A 45 11.81 9.31 -5.21
CA ASN A 45 12.57 10.15 -6.12
C ASN A 45 13.10 11.37 -5.38
N ARG A 46 14.36 11.28 -4.94
CA ARG A 46 15.03 12.34 -4.20
C ARG A 46 15.19 13.65 -4.97
N LYS A 47 15.32 13.60 -6.31
CA LYS A 47 15.48 14.81 -7.13
C LYS A 47 14.17 15.60 -7.19
N ALA A 48 13.06 14.90 -7.37
CA ALA A 48 11.73 15.50 -7.42
C ALA A 48 11.10 15.71 -6.03
N ASN A 49 11.67 15.10 -4.98
CA ASN A 49 11.06 14.99 -3.65
C ASN A 49 9.66 14.35 -3.70
N HIS A 50 9.50 13.31 -4.53
CA HIS A 50 8.24 12.63 -4.74
C HIS A 50 8.34 11.14 -4.37
N THR A 51 7.23 10.56 -3.90
CA THR A 51 7.04 9.11 -3.83
C THR A 51 6.45 8.62 -5.14
N GLU A 52 7.18 7.75 -5.85
CA GLU A 52 6.69 7.08 -7.05
C GLU A 52 6.04 5.75 -6.66
N VAL A 53 4.81 5.53 -7.12
CA VAL A 53 4.07 4.28 -6.93
C VAL A 53 3.70 3.73 -8.29
N VAL A 54 4.09 2.49 -8.56
CA VAL A 54 3.67 1.75 -9.75
C VAL A 54 2.76 0.62 -9.31
N LEU A 55 1.55 0.58 -9.84
CA LEU A 55 0.59 -0.50 -9.62
C LEU A 55 0.31 -1.19 -10.94
N GLU A 56 0.55 -2.49 -10.97
CA GLU A 56 0.18 -3.36 -12.07
C GLU A 56 -0.86 -4.37 -11.60
N GLN A 57 -1.90 -4.57 -12.39
CA GLN A 57 -2.94 -5.55 -12.15
C GLN A 57 -2.88 -6.67 -13.18
N SER A 58 -2.90 -7.90 -12.69
CA SER A 58 -3.08 -9.10 -13.50
C SER A 58 -4.31 -9.89 -13.04
N THR A 59 -4.73 -10.85 -13.86
CA THR A 59 -5.92 -11.68 -13.64
C THR A 59 -5.64 -13.08 -14.15
N LEU A 60 -6.32 -14.07 -13.56
CA LEU A 60 -6.26 -15.46 -14.01
C LEU A 60 -6.95 -15.67 -15.37
N GLU A 61 -7.71 -14.69 -15.85
CA GLU A 61 -8.45 -14.73 -17.11
C GLU A 61 -7.79 -13.81 -18.16
N PRO A 62 -6.98 -14.34 -19.11
CA PRO A 62 -6.16 -13.53 -20.02
C PRO A 62 -6.95 -12.57 -20.93
N ARG A 63 -8.23 -12.86 -21.17
CA ARG A 63 -9.12 -12.07 -22.06
C ARG A 63 -9.98 -11.06 -21.30
N ARG A 64 -9.86 -10.97 -19.99
CA ARG A 64 -10.66 -10.07 -19.17
C ARG A 64 -10.08 -8.66 -19.24
N ASN A 65 -10.96 -7.67 -19.34
CA ASN A 65 -10.57 -6.27 -19.24
C ASN A 65 -9.97 -5.95 -17.86
N ALA A 66 -9.18 -4.88 -17.81
CA ALA A 66 -8.66 -4.33 -16.57
C ALA A 66 -9.80 -4.06 -15.58
N PHE A 67 -9.57 -4.35 -14.30
CA PHE A 67 -10.53 -3.98 -13.28
C PHE A 67 -10.51 -2.47 -13.08
N VAL A 68 -11.70 -1.87 -13.12
CA VAL A 68 -11.88 -0.42 -12.98
C VAL A 68 -12.41 -0.07 -11.59
N GLY A 69 -11.96 1.04 -11.03
CA GLY A 69 -12.48 1.59 -9.78
C GLY A 69 -11.50 2.51 -9.06
N SER A 70 -11.93 3.11 -7.95
CA SER A 70 -11.07 3.94 -7.12
C SER A 70 -10.24 3.08 -6.16
N VAL A 71 -8.94 3.36 -6.05
CA VAL A 71 -8.02 2.77 -5.07
C VAL A 71 -7.44 3.89 -4.21
N LYS A 72 -7.43 3.70 -2.90
CA LYS A 72 -6.82 4.65 -1.97
C LYS A 72 -5.33 4.35 -1.85
N VAL A 73 -4.49 5.36 -2.06
CA VAL A 73 -3.05 5.32 -1.82
C VAL A 73 -2.75 6.30 -0.69
N THR A 74 -2.03 5.85 0.32
CA THR A 74 -1.70 6.66 1.47
C THR A 74 -0.20 6.65 1.71
N ILE A 75 0.39 7.84 1.86
CA ILE A 75 1.80 8.04 2.14
C ILE A 75 1.93 8.55 3.57
N VAL A 76 2.74 7.87 4.36
CA VAL A 76 3.03 8.27 5.74
C VAL A 76 4.44 8.85 5.80
N GLU A 77 4.52 10.06 6.32
CA GLU A 77 5.74 10.83 6.51
C GLU A 77 5.82 11.36 7.95
N ALA A 78 6.94 11.97 8.32
CA ALA A 78 7.09 12.63 9.62
C ALA A 78 6.05 13.74 9.86
N SER A 79 5.64 14.45 8.80
CA SER A 79 4.65 15.53 8.87
C SER A 79 3.20 15.05 8.97
N GLY A 80 2.92 13.78 8.66
CA GLY A 80 1.58 13.23 8.74
C GLY A 80 1.28 12.16 7.70
N GLU A 81 -0.02 11.86 7.56
CA GLU A 81 -0.56 10.87 6.64
C GLU A 81 -1.33 11.56 5.51
N TYR A 82 -0.93 11.30 4.26
CA TYR A 82 -1.50 11.92 3.07
C TYR A 82 -2.19 10.86 2.22
N SER A 83 -3.50 10.99 2.03
CA SER A 83 -4.32 10.01 1.30
C SER A 83 -4.82 10.55 -0.04
N TYR A 84 -4.75 9.70 -1.06
CA TYR A 84 -5.11 10.02 -2.43
C TYR A 84 -6.01 8.93 -3.00
N HIS A 85 -7.10 9.33 -3.63
CA HIS A 85 -7.93 8.41 -4.40
C HIS A 85 -7.48 8.44 -5.85
N LYS A 86 -7.02 7.30 -6.36
CA LYS A 86 -6.62 7.12 -7.76
C LYS A 86 -7.58 6.18 -8.46
N ARG A 87 -7.91 6.49 -9.71
CA ARG A 87 -8.78 5.64 -10.52
C ARG A 87 -7.93 4.64 -11.29
N LEU A 88 -8.26 3.36 -11.16
CA LEU A 88 -7.74 2.28 -11.99
C LEU A 88 -8.59 2.20 -13.24
N GLU A 89 -7.95 2.27 -14.40
CA GLU A 89 -8.59 2.11 -15.72
C GLU A 89 -7.82 1.14 -16.62
N HIS A 90 -6.51 1.04 -16.42
CA HIS A 90 -5.59 0.23 -17.22
C HIS A 90 -4.96 -0.91 -16.41
N THR A 91 -4.21 -1.79 -17.07
CA THR A 91 -3.47 -2.85 -16.39
C THR A 91 -2.28 -2.32 -15.60
N ARG A 92 -1.69 -1.17 -15.98
CA ARG A 92 -0.56 -0.56 -15.29
C ARG A 92 -0.77 0.93 -15.08
N HIS A 93 -0.42 1.41 -13.89
CA HIS A 93 -0.45 2.82 -13.53
C HIS A 93 0.85 3.21 -12.84
N LYS A 94 1.35 4.40 -13.14
CA LYS A 94 2.42 5.07 -12.39
C LYS A 94 1.87 6.39 -11.86
N TRP A 95 2.07 6.64 -10.58
CA TRP A 95 1.71 7.89 -9.93
C TRP A 95 2.88 8.43 -9.14
N ASP A 96 3.06 9.75 -9.22
CA ASP A 96 4.04 10.49 -8.43
C ASP A 96 3.28 11.35 -7.41
N PHE A 97 3.69 11.26 -6.16
CA PHE A 97 3.07 11.99 -5.06
C PHE A 97 4.08 12.91 -4.39
N PRO A 98 3.74 14.18 -4.14
CA PRO A 98 4.66 15.10 -3.49
C PRO A 98 4.89 14.68 -2.03
N CYS A 99 6.16 14.67 -1.61
CA CYS A 99 6.49 14.56 -0.20
C CYS A 99 6.45 15.93 0.48
N HIS A 100 5.85 16.00 1.66
CA HIS A 100 5.70 17.25 2.43
C HIS A 100 6.85 17.44 3.42
N SER A 101 7.47 16.35 3.83
CA SER A 101 8.67 16.31 4.66
C SER A 101 9.94 16.35 3.81
N LYS A 102 10.99 16.99 4.33
CA LYS A 102 12.34 16.93 3.75
C LYS A 102 13.10 15.75 4.34
N VAL A 103 13.96 15.13 3.52
CA VAL A 103 14.92 14.11 3.99
C VAL A 103 15.77 14.68 5.12
N ARG A 104 15.68 14.09 6.32
CA ARG A 104 16.56 14.44 7.44
C ARG A 104 17.83 13.60 7.33
N LYS A 105 18.98 14.24 7.13
CA LYS A 105 20.28 13.55 7.26
C LYS A 105 20.57 13.35 8.75
N ARG A 106 20.23 12.18 9.30
CA ARG A 106 20.69 11.82 10.64
C ARG A 106 22.17 11.43 10.51
N ARG A 107 23.05 12.15 11.22
CA ARG A 107 24.48 11.83 11.23
C ARG A 107 24.63 10.43 11.83
N ARG A 108 25.12 9.46 11.04
CA ARG A 108 25.53 8.16 11.57
C ARG A 108 26.62 8.42 12.59
N VAL A 109 26.34 8.16 13.86
CA VAL A 109 27.40 8.11 14.87
C VAL A 109 27.99 6.70 14.76
N ARG A 110 29.29 6.61 14.48
CA ARG A 110 29.97 5.31 14.40
C ARG A 110 30.03 4.72 15.81
N GLN A 111 29.52 3.52 15.98
CA GLN A 111 29.76 2.73 17.18
C GLN A 111 31.25 2.44 17.25
N THR A 112 31.87 2.77 18.39
CA THR A 112 33.26 2.38 18.66
C THR A 112 33.27 0.92 19.13
N LEU A 113 34.32 0.15 18.80
CA LEU A 113 34.46 -1.28 19.13
C LEU A 113 34.22 -1.66 20.60
N HIS A 114 34.30 -0.69 21.53
CA HIS A 114 34.12 -0.87 22.96
C HIS A 114 32.67 -0.70 23.47
N GLN A 115 31.73 -0.28 22.62
CA GLN A 115 30.32 -0.07 23.00
C GLN A 115 29.52 -1.35 22.80
N SER A 116 28.89 -1.85 23.86
CA SER A 116 27.99 -3.01 23.79
C SER A 116 26.70 -2.67 23.02
N ASP A 117 26.12 -3.66 22.34
CA ASP A 117 24.87 -3.48 21.59
C ASP A 117 23.69 -3.02 22.48
N ASP A 118 23.73 -3.29 23.78
CA ASP A 118 22.74 -2.80 24.75
C ASP A 118 22.80 -1.27 24.98
N GLU A 119 23.97 -0.66 24.76
CA GLU A 119 24.19 0.79 24.97
C GLU A 119 23.90 1.60 23.70
N TYR A 120 23.84 0.93 22.55
CA TYR A 120 23.45 1.50 21.26
C TYR A 120 22.17 0.83 20.77
N PRO A 121 20.98 1.36 21.11
CA PRO A 121 19.77 0.93 20.44
C PRO A 121 20.00 1.16 18.95
N HIS A 122 20.10 0.09 18.16
CA HIS A 122 20.20 0.21 16.72
C HIS A 122 19.09 1.16 16.29
N PRO A 123 19.40 2.24 15.55
CA PRO A 123 18.36 3.18 15.20
C PRO A 123 17.40 2.43 14.27
N LEU A 124 16.24 2.05 14.80
CA LEU A 124 15.02 1.83 14.05
C LEU A 124 14.93 3.03 13.09
N GLY A 125 15.17 2.77 11.81
CA GLY A 125 15.43 3.81 10.80
C GLY A 125 16.73 3.69 9.98
N LEU A 126 17.35 2.52 9.89
CA LEU A 126 18.56 2.26 9.05
C LEU A 126 18.50 2.80 7.60
N GLY A 127 17.30 3.07 7.04
CA GLY A 127 17.12 3.67 5.72
C GLY A 127 16.38 5.02 5.66
N LEU A 128 15.95 5.60 6.79
CA LEU A 128 15.23 6.89 6.82
C LEU A 128 16.10 8.10 6.44
N ASN A 129 17.42 7.91 6.31
CA ASN A 129 18.34 8.98 5.93
C ASN A 129 18.23 9.37 4.45
N ASP A 130 17.59 8.55 3.62
CA ASP A 130 17.52 8.75 2.17
C ASP A 130 16.10 8.99 1.65
N THR A 131 15.08 8.91 2.51
CA THR A 131 13.68 9.17 2.17
C THR A 131 12.94 9.83 3.34
N PRO A 132 12.04 10.81 3.10
CA PRO A 132 11.14 11.33 4.12
C PRO A 132 9.93 10.41 4.40
N VAL A 133 9.77 9.35 3.60
CA VAL A 133 8.62 8.44 3.62
C VAL A 133 8.87 7.32 4.61
N TYR A 134 7.99 7.21 5.60
CA TYR A 134 8.01 6.11 6.57
C TYR A 134 7.42 4.84 5.99
N TRP A 135 6.24 4.89 5.37
CA TRP A 135 5.67 3.75 4.62
C TRP A 135 4.54 4.21 3.69
N VAL A 136 4.15 3.33 2.77
CA VAL A 136 3.00 3.52 1.89
C VAL A 136 1.95 2.44 2.16
N LYS A 137 0.68 2.82 2.10
CA LYS A 137 -0.48 1.90 2.18
C LYS A 137 -1.25 1.94 0.88
N ILE A 138 -1.62 0.77 0.38
CA ILE A 138 -2.51 0.62 -0.78
C ILE A 138 -3.80 -0.03 -0.29
N ASP A 139 -4.92 0.65 -0.54
CA ASP A 139 -6.27 0.19 -0.20
C ASP A 139 -6.37 -0.36 1.24
N PRO A 140 -6.05 0.45 2.27
CA PRO A 140 -6.06 0.01 3.66
C PRO A 140 -7.47 -0.36 4.15
N GLU A 141 -8.52 0.18 3.53
CA GLU A 141 -9.93 -0.13 3.84
C GLU A 141 -10.45 -1.39 3.14
N CYS A 142 -9.65 -2.06 2.31
CA CYS A 142 -10.06 -3.29 1.58
C CYS A 142 -11.28 -3.08 0.67
N THR A 143 -11.39 -1.92 0.04
CA THR A 143 -12.46 -1.64 -0.92
C THR A 143 -12.38 -2.55 -2.14
N TRP A 144 -11.21 -3.16 -2.38
CA TRP A 144 -11.00 -4.18 -3.37
C TRP A 144 -10.92 -5.57 -2.74
N LEU A 145 -11.73 -6.50 -3.25
CA LEU A 145 -11.41 -7.92 -3.15
C LEU A 145 -10.23 -8.17 -4.10
N ARG A 146 -9.04 -8.40 -3.55
CA ARG A 146 -7.78 -8.50 -4.31
C ARG A 146 -6.76 -9.40 -3.62
N HIS A 147 -5.84 -9.95 -4.40
CA HIS A 147 -4.53 -10.35 -3.91
C HIS A 147 -3.55 -9.20 -4.16
N MET A 148 -2.58 -8.96 -3.27
CA MET A 148 -1.55 -7.96 -3.51
C MET A 148 -0.21 -8.37 -2.96
N VAL A 149 0.80 -8.15 -3.80
CA VAL A 149 2.21 -8.16 -3.43
C VAL A 149 2.69 -6.72 -3.58
N MET A 150 3.40 -6.24 -2.57
CA MET A 150 3.92 -4.88 -2.54
C MET A 150 5.40 -4.91 -2.19
N TYR A 151 6.16 -4.07 -2.89
CA TYR A 151 7.60 -3.90 -2.72
C TYR A 151 7.86 -2.47 -2.25
N GLN A 152 8.31 -2.34 -1.01
CA GLN A 152 8.94 -1.16 -0.43
C GLN A 152 10.11 -1.63 0.44
N PRO A 153 11.10 -0.78 0.77
CA PRO A 153 12.26 -1.20 1.56
C PRO A 153 11.89 -1.81 2.92
N ASP A 154 12.71 -2.72 3.44
CA ASP A 154 12.44 -3.44 4.70
C ASP A 154 12.24 -2.52 5.89
N PHE A 155 12.99 -1.42 5.97
CA PHE A 155 12.82 -0.45 7.03
C PHE A 155 11.42 0.20 6.98
N ASN A 156 10.83 0.42 5.81
CA ASN A 156 9.46 0.92 5.70
C ASN A 156 8.46 -0.09 6.27
N TRP A 157 8.65 -1.38 5.98
CA TRP A 157 7.81 -2.44 6.54
C TRP A 157 7.96 -2.56 8.05
N MET A 158 9.19 -2.50 8.56
CA MET A 158 9.45 -2.58 10.00
C MET A 158 8.85 -1.39 10.74
N GLU A 159 9.06 -0.16 10.24
CA GLU A 159 8.44 1.04 10.81
C GLU A 159 6.90 0.96 10.76
N GLN A 160 6.32 0.47 9.67
CA GLN A 160 4.87 0.26 9.57
C GLN A 160 4.36 -0.77 10.58
N LEU A 161 5.08 -1.89 10.75
CA LEU A 161 4.73 -2.95 11.69
C LEU A 161 4.81 -2.48 13.15
N LEU A 162 5.77 -1.62 13.49
CA LEU A 162 5.96 -1.14 14.85
C LEU A 162 5.09 0.08 15.18
N SER A 163 4.91 0.98 14.21
CA SER A 163 4.39 2.33 14.46
C SER A 163 2.92 2.53 14.04
N ASP A 164 2.35 1.74 13.11
CA ASP A 164 0.96 1.93 12.64
C ASP A 164 -0.10 1.27 13.55
N TYR A 165 -0.10 1.63 14.84
CA TYR A 165 -0.97 1.03 15.85
C TYR A 165 -2.47 1.27 15.60
N LYS A 166 -2.83 2.29 14.81
CA LYS A 166 -4.22 2.63 14.48
C LYS A 166 -4.83 1.70 13.42
N CYS A 167 -4.01 0.96 12.67
CA CYS A 167 -4.48 0.11 11.59
C CYS A 167 -3.89 -1.31 11.70
N VAL A 168 -4.64 -2.23 12.33
CA VAL A 168 -4.24 -3.65 12.45
C VAL A 168 -3.95 -4.27 11.09
N ARG A 169 -4.76 -3.97 10.07
CA ARG A 169 -4.55 -4.51 8.72
C ARG A 169 -3.23 -4.04 8.09
N SER A 170 -2.86 -2.79 8.33
CA SER A 170 -1.58 -2.23 7.89
C SER A 170 -0.41 -3.02 8.50
N ARG A 171 -0.45 -3.27 9.81
CA ARG A 171 0.56 -4.07 10.52
C ARG A 171 0.59 -5.53 10.05
N VAL A 172 -0.57 -6.15 9.83
CA VAL A 172 -0.66 -7.52 9.28
C VAL A 172 -0.06 -7.60 7.88
N HIS A 173 -0.30 -6.60 7.04
CA HIS A 173 0.29 -6.54 5.71
C HIS A 173 1.81 -6.42 5.79
N ALA A 174 2.33 -5.56 6.66
CA ALA A 174 3.76 -5.44 6.91
C ALA A 174 4.40 -6.73 7.44
N ALA A 175 3.77 -7.38 8.43
CA ALA A 175 4.24 -8.66 8.95
C ALA A 175 4.29 -9.74 7.87
N ARG A 176 3.28 -9.81 7.00
CA ARG A 176 3.26 -10.76 5.86
C ARG A 176 4.36 -10.44 4.86
N ALA A 177 4.57 -9.18 4.52
CA ALA A 177 5.64 -8.77 3.60
C ALA A 177 7.02 -9.15 4.16
N LEU A 178 7.28 -8.86 5.44
CA LEU A 178 8.53 -9.24 6.12
C LEU A 178 8.70 -10.76 6.21
N ALA A 179 7.62 -11.52 6.41
CA ALA A 179 7.69 -12.98 6.43
C ALA A 179 8.02 -13.61 5.07
N LEU A 180 7.73 -12.93 3.95
CA LEU A 180 8.11 -13.37 2.61
C LEU A 180 9.60 -13.14 2.31
N TYR A 181 10.26 -12.25 3.05
CA TYR A 181 11.69 -11.94 2.92
C TYR A 181 12.40 -12.16 4.28
N PRO A 182 12.66 -13.42 4.67
CA PRO A 182 13.24 -13.73 5.98
C PRO A 182 14.70 -13.27 6.15
N LEU A 183 15.35 -12.84 5.07
CA LEU A 183 16.70 -12.30 5.08
C LEU A 183 16.61 -10.79 4.93
N SER A 184 17.28 -10.04 5.81
CA SER A 184 17.43 -8.60 5.64
C SER A 184 17.99 -8.32 4.25
N HIS A 185 17.44 -7.34 3.52
CA HIS A 185 18.13 -6.73 2.39
C HIS A 185 19.32 -5.89 2.88
N GLU A 186 20.16 -6.44 3.77
CA GLU A 186 21.54 -6.01 3.86
C GLU A 186 22.16 -6.34 2.52
N LYS A 187 22.48 -5.30 1.75
CA LYS A 187 23.41 -5.50 0.63
C LYS A 187 24.60 -6.26 1.22
N PRO A 188 25.00 -7.42 0.67
CA PRO A 188 26.28 -7.98 1.05
C PRO A 188 27.30 -6.86 0.82
N HIS A 189 27.99 -6.50 1.88
CA HIS A 189 29.12 -5.59 1.81
C HIS A 189 30.16 -6.25 0.89
N VAL A 190 30.10 -5.91 -0.40
CA VAL A 190 31.13 -6.17 -1.40
C VAL A 190 31.59 -4.81 -1.91
#